data_AF-A0A8T9Q9E1-F1
#
_entry.id   AF-A0A8T9Q9E1-F1
#
_cell.length_a   1.000
_cell.length_b   1.000
_cell.length_c   1.000
_cell.angle_alpha   90.00
_cell.angle_beta   90.00
_cell.angle_gamma   90.00
#
_symmetry.space_group_name_H-M   'P 1'
#
loop_
_entity.id
_entity.type
_entity.pdbx_description
1 polymer ?
#
loop_
_entity_poly.entity_id
_entity_poly.type
_entity_poly.pdbx_seq_one_letter_code
_entity_poly.pdbx_strand_id
1 'polypeptide(L)'
;MPPSSLRSELKALRDGAEGLEIDLQLSQDSVPVLYHDTTLDTMTKTGKGCTNEYSAAELTHLQFRGGWPYDWFQHERLVTLDTLLARLARRPQFPYLHLDLHESLPCLSPTRPGATQRPWLGK
;
A
#
# COMPACT_ATOMS: atom_id res chain seq x y z
N MET A 1 -2.52 -4.75 14.26
CA MET A 1 -1.53 -4.24 13.29
C MET A 1 -2.32 -3.82 12.06
N PRO A 2 -1.88 -2.84 11.27
CA PRO A 2 -2.57 -2.46 10.06
C PRO A 2 -2.72 -3.66 9.12
N PRO A 3 -3.85 -3.83 8.43
CA PRO A 3 -3.99 -4.81 7.36
C PRO A 3 -2.97 -4.55 6.25
N SER A 4 -2.49 -5.60 5.60
CA SER A 4 -1.56 -5.51 4.48
C SER A 4 -0.34 -4.61 4.79
N SER A 5 0.24 -4.76 5.98
CA SER A 5 1.47 -4.07 6.39
C SER A 5 2.66 -5.04 6.36
N LEU A 6 3.87 -4.55 6.09
CA LEU A 6 5.05 -5.42 6.06
C LEU A 6 5.20 -6.21 7.37
N ARG A 7 4.91 -5.60 8.51
CA ARG A 7 4.98 -6.25 9.80
C ARG A 7 3.83 -7.23 10.01
N SER A 8 2.60 -6.96 9.56
CA SER A 8 1.49 -7.93 9.68
C SER A 8 1.85 -9.20 8.94
N GLU A 9 2.32 -9.05 7.70
CA GLU A 9 2.73 -10.16 6.84
C GLU A 9 3.87 -10.97 7.45
N LEU A 10 4.93 -10.28 7.88
CA LEU A 10 6.05 -10.97 8.52
C LEU A 10 5.68 -11.59 9.87
N LYS A 11 4.68 -11.05 10.58
CA LYS A 11 4.17 -11.65 11.80
C LYS A 11 3.36 -12.91 11.50
N ALA A 12 2.46 -12.88 10.53
CA ALA A 12 1.69 -14.06 10.13
C ALA A 12 2.62 -15.24 9.79
N LEU A 13 3.67 -15.00 9.01
CA LEU A 13 4.65 -16.04 8.69
C LEU A 13 5.52 -16.49 9.87
N ARG A 14 5.69 -15.66 10.91
CA ARG A 14 6.36 -16.07 12.16
C ARG A 14 5.45 -16.91 13.04
N ASP A 15 4.14 -16.65 12.98
CA ASP A 15 3.12 -17.38 13.73
C ASP A 15 2.74 -18.71 13.06
N GLY A 16 3.33 -19.04 11.90
CA GLY A 16 3.17 -20.34 11.24
C GLY A 16 2.30 -20.33 10.00
N ALA A 17 1.88 -19.17 9.49
CA ALA A 17 1.14 -19.10 8.22
C ALA A 17 1.99 -19.61 7.04
N GLU A 18 1.38 -20.44 6.19
CA GLU A 18 2.00 -20.97 4.97
C GLU A 18 1.87 -20.01 3.77
N GLY A 19 0.92 -19.07 3.87
CA GLY A 19 0.65 -18.08 2.85
C GLY A 19 0.26 -16.72 3.43
N LEU A 20 0.23 -15.72 2.57
CA LEU A 20 -0.17 -14.36 2.84
C LEU A 20 -1.29 -13.94 1.90
N GLU A 21 -2.23 -13.16 2.40
CA GLU A 21 -3.22 -12.41 1.63
C GLU A 21 -2.84 -10.94 1.72
N ILE A 22 -2.78 -10.27 0.57
CA ILE A 22 -2.18 -8.94 0.43
C ILE A 22 -3.06 -8.09 -0.48
N ASP A 23 -3.59 -7.00 0.07
CA ASP A 23 -4.25 -5.95 -0.70
C ASP A 23 -3.23 -5.08 -1.42
N LEU A 24 -3.43 -4.91 -2.72
CA LEU A 24 -2.63 -4.05 -3.57
C LEU A 24 -3.47 -2.94 -4.17
N GLN A 25 -2.90 -1.75 -4.15
CA GLN A 25 -3.38 -0.60 -4.92
C GLN A 25 -2.24 -0.02 -5.74
N LEU A 26 -2.56 0.63 -6.86
CA LEU A 26 -1.56 1.29 -7.70
C LEU A 26 -1.28 2.71 -7.22
N SER A 27 -0.01 3.10 -7.28
CA SER A 27 0.42 4.50 -7.21
C SER A 27 0.17 5.23 -8.53
N GLN A 28 0.37 6.55 -8.55
CA GLN A 28 0.28 7.40 -9.74
C GLN A 28 1.22 6.94 -10.87
N ASP A 29 2.40 6.42 -10.50
CA ASP A 29 3.43 5.89 -11.39
C ASP A 29 3.32 4.37 -11.60
N SER A 30 2.14 3.80 -11.37
CA SER A 30 1.78 2.39 -11.63
C SER A 30 2.60 1.36 -10.87
N VAL A 31 3.11 1.72 -9.70
CA VAL A 31 3.82 0.79 -8.81
C VAL A 31 2.81 0.22 -7.81
N PRO A 32 2.72 -1.12 -7.65
CA PRO A 32 1.87 -1.73 -6.64
C PRO A 32 2.37 -1.43 -5.22
N VAL A 33 1.47 -0.91 -4.39
CA VAL A 33 1.70 -0.58 -2.97
C VAL A 33 0.74 -1.38 -2.11
N LEU A 34 1.25 -1.88 -0.99
CA LEU A 34 0.46 -2.59 0.01
C LEU A 34 -0.42 -1.60 0.78
N TYR A 35 -1.74 -1.65 0.55
CA TYR A 35 -2.72 -0.82 1.24
C TYR A 35 -4.15 -1.35 1.05
N HIS A 36 -4.86 -1.62 2.15
CA HIS A 36 -6.21 -2.18 2.14
C HIS A 36 -7.31 -1.14 1.91
N ASP A 37 -7.32 -0.05 2.69
CA ASP A 37 -8.46 0.87 2.71
C ASP A 37 -8.58 1.68 1.40
N THR A 38 -9.81 2.05 1.04
CA THR A 38 -10.06 2.84 -0.18
C THR A 38 -9.31 4.17 -0.21
N THR A 39 -9.18 4.88 0.91
CA THR A 39 -8.47 6.16 0.98
C THR A 39 -7.39 6.16 2.06
N LEU A 40 -6.36 6.97 1.85
CA LEU A 40 -5.23 7.16 2.77
C LEU A 40 -5.66 7.79 4.10
N ASP A 41 -6.77 8.52 4.13
CA ASP A 41 -7.31 9.19 5.32
C ASP A 41 -7.58 8.26 6.51
N THR A 42 -7.95 7.03 6.23
CA THR A 42 -8.47 6.12 7.25
C THR A 42 -7.35 5.57 8.13
N MET A 43 -6.30 5.03 7.50
CA MET A 43 -5.25 4.25 8.16
C MET A 43 -3.86 4.85 8.06
N THR A 44 -3.69 6.06 7.50
CA THR A 44 -2.42 6.78 7.54
C THR A 44 -2.48 8.03 8.41
N LYS A 45 -1.33 8.49 8.92
CA LYS A 45 -1.27 9.68 9.78
C LYS A 45 -1.50 10.98 9.01
N THR A 46 -0.99 11.06 7.78
CA THR A 46 -0.93 12.31 7.00
C THR A 46 -1.38 12.17 5.56
N GLY A 47 -1.60 10.95 5.06
CA GLY A 47 -2.09 10.72 3.72
C GLY A 47 -3.55 11.14 3.58
N LYS A 48 -3.91 11.57 2.37
CA LYS A 48 -5.23 12.07 2.00
C LYS A 48 -5.62 11.54 0.63
N GLY A 49 -6.91 11.31 0.39
CA GLY A 49 -7.38 10.86 -0.93
C GLY A 49 -6.89 9.45 -1.28
N CYS A 50 -6.67 9.20 -2.57
CA CYS A 50 -6.37 7.88 -3.11
C CYS A 50 -4.87 7.63 -3.32
N THR A 51 -4.44 6.36 -3.33
CA THR A 51 -3.03 5.99 -3.57
C THR A 51 -2.56 6.44 -4.95
N ASN A 52 -3.42 6.38 -5.96
CA ASN A 52 -3.11 6.76 -7.34
C ASN A 52 -2.93 8.27 -7.56
N GLU A 53 -3.09 9.09 -6.52
CA GLU A 53 -2.78 10.52 -6.54
C GLU A 53 -1.32 10.83 -6.22
N TYR A 54 -0.58 9.85 -5.68
CA TYR A 54 0.80 9.98 -5.20
C TYR A 54 1.74 9.03 -5.95
N SER A 55 2.99 9.42 -6.14
CA SER A 55 4.04 8.49 -6.57
C SER A 55 4.31 7.43 -5.50
N ALA A 56 4.85 6.28 -5.91
CA ALA A 56 5.27 5.22 -4.99
C ALA A 56 6.26 5.72 -3.92
N ALA A 57 7.18 6.60 -4.34
CA ALA A 57 8.15 7.23 -3.45
C ALA A 57 7.43 8.02 -2.34
N GLU A 58 6.48 8.88 -2.69
CA GLU A 58 5.68 9.64 -1.71
C GLU A 58 4.86 8.73 -0.78
N LEU A 59 4.23 7.69 -1.32
CA LEU A 59 3.45 6.73 -0.52
C LEU A 59 4.31 6.02 0.51
N THR A 60 5.54 5.61 0.16
CA THR A 60 6.45 4.92 1.10
C THR A 60 6.96 5.81 2.25
N HIS A 61 6.70 7.12 2.21
CA HIS A 61 6.93 8.02 3.33
C HIS A 61 5.75 8.10 4.31
N LEU A 62 4.55 7.65 3.92
CA LEU A 62 3.36 7.68 4.77
C LEU A 62 3.44 6.62 5.86
N GLN A 63 3.13 7.04 7.09
CA GLN A 63 3.06 6.16 8.25
C GLN A 63 1.63 5.71 8.51
N PHE A 64 1.47 4.45 8.89
CA PHE A 64 0.20 3.96 9.40
C PHE A 64 -0.19 4.66 10.71
N ARG A 65 -1.50 4.80 10.92
CA ARG A 65 -2.13 5.25 12.17
C ARG A 65 -2.88 4.08 12.78
N GLY A 66 -2.59 3.75 14.03
CA GLY A 66 -3.30 2.72 14.80
C GLY A 66 -3.83 3.21 16.14
N GLY A 67 -3.72 4.50 16.45
CA GLY A 67 -4.18 5.09 17.71
C GLY A 67 -3.25 4.81 18.89
N TRP A 68 -3.59 5.34 20.06
CA TRP A 68 -2.84 5.06 21.29
C TRP A 68 -3.15 3.64 21.80
N PRO A 69 -2.16 2.83 22.25
CA PRO A 69 -0.72 3.13 22.35
C PRO A 69 0.09 2.74 21.11
N TYR A 70 -0.53 2.16 20.07
CA TYR A 70 0.16 1.68 18.86
C TYR A 70 1.07 2.74 18.24
N ASP A 71 0.55 3.97 18.08
CA ASP A 71 1.25 5.09 17.45
C ASP A 71 2.49 5.58 18.22
N TRP A 72 2.61 5.24 19.50
CA TRP A 72 3.77 5.59 20.33
C TRP A 72 4.95 4.64 20.10
N PHE A 73 4.65 3.39 19.75
CA PHE A 73 5.65 2.34 19.61
C PHE A 73 5.93 1.95 18.16
N GLN A 74 5.06 2.31 17.22
CA GLN A 74 5.15 1.89 15.83
C GLN A 74 5.19 3.08 14.87
N HIS A 75 6.14 3.01 13.94
CA HIS A 75 6.38 3.99 12.88
C HIS A 75 6.41 3.30 11.52
N GLU A 76 5.62 2.23 11.38
CA GLU A 76 5.53 1.47 10.15
C GLU A 76 4.96 2.32 9.02
N ARG A 77 5.53 2.15 7.84
CA ARG A 77 5.16 2.87 6.62
C ARG A 77 4.56 1.92 5.60
N LEU A 78 3.83 2.50 4.66
CA LEU A 78 3.44 1.79 3.44
C LEU A 78 4.70 1.32 2.71
N VAL A 79 4.60 0.17 2.03
CA VAL A 79 5.69 -0.41 1.25
C VAL A 79 5.19 -0.86 -0.11
N THR A 80 6.08 -0.93 -1.09
CA THR A 80 5.77 -1.51 -2.39
C THR A 80 5.67 -3.03 -2.31
N LEU A 81 4.97 -3.65 -3.26
CA LEU A 81 4.97 -5.10 -3.42
C LEU A 81 6.39 -5.64 -3.58
N ASP A 82 7.23 -4.97 -4.37
CA ASP A 82 8.65 -5.33 -4.55
C ASP A 82 9.41 -5.37 -3.22
N THR A 83 9.13 -4.47 -2.29
CA THR A 83 9.75 -4.46 -0.96
C THR A 83 9.37 -5.72 -0.17
N LEU A 84 8.09 -6.12 -0.21
CA LEU A 84 7.64 -7.36 0.40
C LEU A 84 8.30 -8.57 -0.29
N LEU A 85 8.23 -8.67 -1.62
CA LEU A 85 8.80 -9.78 -2.39
C LEU A 85 10.29 -9.95 -2.14
N ALA A 86 11.06 -8.86 -2.11
CA ALA A 86 12.49 -8.88 -1.77
C ALA A 86 12.74 -9.42 -0.35
N ARG A 87 11.83 -9.14 0.60
CA ARG A 87 11.91 -9.69 1.96
C ARG A 87 11.59 -11.18 2.00
N LEU A 88 10.59 -11.62 1.23
CA LEU A 88 10.15 -13.01 1.14
C LEU A 88 11.16 -13.90 0.41
N ALA A 89 11.82 -13.39 -0.63
CA ALA A 89 12.86 -14.09 -1.38
C ALA A 89 14.07 -14.51 -0.51
N ARG A 90 14.25 -13.87 0.66
CA ARG A 90 15.31 -14.21 1.62
C ARG A 90 14.91 -15.32 2.61
N ARG A 91 13.67 -15.80 2.56
CA ARG A 91 13.21 -16.90 3.43
C ARG A 91 13.66 -18.25 2.87
N PRO A 92 13.90 -19.27 3.73
CA PRO A 92 14.19 -20.62 3.27
C PRO A 92 13.08 -21.22 2.40
N GLN A 93 11.83 -20.87 2.70
CA GLN A 93 10.66 -21.25 1.92
C GLN A 93 9.87 -19.99 1.57
N PHE A 94 9.58 -19.85 0.28
CA PHE A 94 8.71 -18.80 -0.24
C PHE A 94 7.25 -19.16 0.07
N PRO A 95 6.46 -18.27 0.70
CA PRO A 95 5.07 -18.56 1.07
C PRO A 95 4.14 -18.49 -0.14
N TYR A 96 2.94 -19.09 -0.01
CA TYR A 96 1.87 -18.85 -0.98
C TYR A 96 1.41 -17.39 -0.91
N LEU A 97 1.17 -16.76 -2.05
CA LEU A 97 0.68 -15.37 -2.11
C LEU A 97 -0.70 -15.34 -2.77
N HIS A 98 -1.66 -14.79 -2.05
CA HIS A 98 -2.93 -14.34 -2.59
C HIS A 98 -2.86 -12.82 -2.71
N LEU A 99 -2.92 -12.31 -3.93
CA LEU A 99 -2.93 -10.87 -4.20
C LEU A 99 -4.37 -10.44 -4.46
N ASP A 100 -4.92 -9.60 -3.59
CA ASP A 100 -6.19 -8.92 -3.83
C ASP A 100 -5.90 -7.57 -4.50
N LEU A 101 -6.54 -7.33 -5.64
CA LEU A 101 -6.37 -6.09 -6.40
C LEU A 101 -7.51 -5.15 -6.03
N HIS A 102 -7.21 -4.21 -5.13
CA HIS A 102 -8.19 -3.34 -4.52
C HIS A 102 -8.49 -2.13 -5.43
N GLU A 103 -9.16 -2.39 -6.55
CA GLU A 103 -9.58 -1.37 -7.51
C GLU A 103 -10.95 -0.78 -7.11
N SER A 104 -10.93 0.29 -6.31
CA SER A 104 -12.14 0.94 -5.81
C SER A 104 -12.64 2.06 -6.74
N LEU A 105 -13.95 2.04 -7.06
CA LEU A 105 -14.59 3.02 -7.96
C LEU A 105 -14.35 4.51 -7.58
N PRO A 106 -14.31 4.90 -6.28
CA PRO A 106 -14.01 6.28 -5.89
C PRO A 106 -12.61 6.73 -6.33
N CYS A 107 -11.64 5.81 -6.35
CA CYS A 107 -10.26 6.10 -6.75
C CYS A 107 -10.01 5.90 -8.25
N LEU A 108 -10.86 5.13 -8.94
CA LEU A 108 -10.77 4.95 -10.40
C LEU A 108 -11.38 6.12 -11.20
N SER A 109 -12.20 6.95 -10.57
CA SER A 109 -12.96 7.99 -11.28
C SER A 109 -12.11 9.25 -11.49
N PRO A 110 -11.91 9.72 -12.74
CA PRO A 110 -11.18 10.94 -13.01
C PRO A 110 -12.06 12.16 -12.71
N THR A 111 -12.33 12.43 -11.43
CA THR A 111 -12.96 13.70 -11.04
C THR A 111 -11.91 14.61 -10.44
N ARG A 112 -11.09 15.23 -11.30
CA ARG A 112 -10.32 16.42 -10.91
C ARG A 112 -11.10 17.66 -11.31
N PRO A 113 -11.70 18.42 -10.38
CA PRO A 113 -11.96 19.83 -10.64
C PRO A 113 -10.59 20.52 -10.73
N GLY A 114 -10.11 20.79 -11.95
CA GLY A 114 -8.90 21.61 -12.19
C GLY A 114 -7.70 20.93 -12.84
N ALA A 115 -7.77 19.68 -13.30
CA ALA A 115 -6.72 19.14 -14.17
C ALA A 115 -6.85 19.71 -15.59
N THR A 116 -6.03 20.71 -15.91
CA THR A 116 -5.77 21.11 -17.29
C THR A 116 -5.21 19.91 -18.04
N GLN A 117 -6.01 19.31 -18.93
CA GLN A 117 -5.53 18.28 -19.83
C GLN A 117 -4.39 18.86 -20.66
N ARG A 118 -3.16 18.42 -20.41
CA ARG A 118 -2.05 18.69 -21.32
C ARG A 118 -2.22 17.77 -22.52
N PRO A 119 -2.28 18.29 -23.76
CA PRO A 119 -2.42 17.44 -24.94
C PRO A 119 -1.19 16.54 -25.07
N TRP A 120 -1.45 15.26 -25.32
CA TRP A 120 -0.44 14.28 -25.73
C TRP A 120 0.21 14.76 -27.03
N LEU A 121 1.47 15.18 -26.96
CA LEU A 121 2.30 15.51 -28.12
C LEU A 121 3.06 14.25 -28.54
N GLY A 122 2.40 13.41 -29.35
CA GLY A 122 3.05 12.29 -30.01
C GLY A 122 4.02 12.74 -31.10
N LYS A 123 5.22 12.18 -31.09
CA LYS A 123 6.06 11.92 -32.27
C LYS A 123 6.42 10.44 -32.26
#